data_AF-A0A235BTN6-F1
#
_entry.id   AF-A0A235BTN6-F1
#
_cell.length_a   1.000
_cell.length_b   1.000
_cell.length_c   1.000
_cell.angle_alpha   90.00
_cell.angle_beta   90.00
_cell.angle_gamma   90.00
#
_symmetry.space_group_name_H-M   'P 1'
#
loop_
_entity.id
_entity.type
_entity.pdbx_description
1 polymer ?
#
loop_
_entity_poly.entity_id
_entity_poly.type
_entity_poly.pdbx_seq_one_letter_code
_entity_poly.pdbx_strand_id
1 'polypeptide(L)'
;MRESHQYMVDASPSAADVWIPSGPLDFTKDEDEWRTILVCGERGGGNYYFSLDITDTHNPSYMWEFTDTELGETWSKARISKIRIKETGAARDKWVTVFGGGYSSTNEKGKALYILDIVGADTIFKYDNTDNADIQYSFPSSPNVLDMPPLDNFVDRVYIGDMGGQMWRFDVSDSNTSSWTGRVIFSAPTAGTGNPIFYPPALSFDEDDNLWVFFGTGDRENPREASSHNRFYGVIDGGTSLKEANLENITAGGSPPFTNGWYIRLDKGESVLAGTAVLGGTVYFTTYQAMELDDPCAIKGMAKLFKVDFTRGTFTVDTIGTSLPTTPQLIVSPEGTLTIMISLAEGFVYSETTELPTPFKRTKYWREIRPY
;
A
#
# COMPACT_ATOMS: atom_id res chain seq x y z
N MET A 1 -3.84 30.82 -19.59
CA MET A 1 -2.77 29.86 -19.28
C MET A 1 -3.42 28.51 -19.05
N ARG A 2 -2.83 27.39 -19.45
CA ARG A 2 -3.44 26.05 -19.28
C ARG A 2 -3.61 25.76 -17.78
N GLU A 3 -4.83 25.85 -17.27
CA GLU A 3 -5.20 25.56 -15.87
C GLU A 3 -5.66 24.10 -15.69
N SER A 4 -4.95 23.15 -16.30
CA SER A 4 -5.15 21.74 -15.96
C SER A 4 -3.86 20.97 -16.18
N HIS A 5 -3.45 20.21 -15.18
CA HIS A 5 -2.45 19.18 -15.34
C HIS A 5 -3.00 18.19 -16.38
N GLN A 6 -2.35 18.11 -17.56
CA GLN A 6 -2.72 17.10 -18.54
C GLN A 6 -2.15 15.78 -18.05
N TYR A 7 -3.00 14.99 -17.39
CA TYR A 7 -2.60 13.65 -17.02
C TYR A 7 -2.37 12.83 -18.29
N MET A 8 -1.18 12.25 -18.41
CA MET A 8 -0.83 11.27 -19.43
C MET A 8 -0.49 9.95 -18.72
N VAL A 9 0.55 9.23 -19.12
CA VAL A 9 1.04 8.06 -18.37
C VAL A 9 1.88 8.53 -17.18
N ASP A 10 1.21 8.85 -16.07
CA ASP A 10 1.85 9.45 -14.89
C ASP A 10 1.91 8.51 -13.68
N ALA A 11 1.46 7.25 -13.82
CA ALA A 11 1.60 6.28 -12.74
C ALA A 11 3.06 5.84 -12.60
N SER A 12 3.48 5.56 -11.36
CA SER A 12 4.80 4.96 -11.15
C SER A 12 4.80 3.50 -11.62
N PRO A 13 5.70 3.10 -12.54
CA PRO A 13 5.81 1.71 -12.98
C PRO A 13 6.09 0.76 -11.81
N SER A 14 5.63 -0.48 -11.97
CA SER A 14 6.13 -1.63 -11.22
C SER A 14 6.97 -2.49 -12.15
N ALA A 15 8.16 -2.91 -11.73
CA ALA A 15 8.99 -3.81 -12.50
C ALA A 15 9.53 -4.92 -11.60
N ALA A 16 9.59 -6.15 -12.12
CA ALA A 16 10.12 -7.31 -11.40
C ALA A 16 10.64 -8.37 -12.37
N ASP A 17 11.59 -9.17 -11.90
CA ASP A 17 11.99 -10.39 -12.59
C ASP A 17 10.96 -11.48 -12.30
N VAL A 18 10.42 -12.07 -13.36
CA VAL A 18 9.40 -13.11 -13.31
C VAL A 18 9.90 -14.32 -14.08
N TRP A 19 9.49 -15.50 -13.64
CA TRP A 19 9.76 -16.75 -14.32
C TRP A 19 8.56 -17.14 -15.17
N ILE A 20 8.76 -17.29 -16.48
CA ILE A 20 7.70 -17.69 -17.41
C ILE A 20 8.04 -19.10 -17.92
N PRO A 21 7.32 -20.14 -17.47
CA PRO A 21 7.63 -21.51 -17.85
C PRO A 21 7.44 -21.73 -19.35
N SER A 22 8.35 -22.49 -19.95
CA SER A 22 8.31 -22.91 -21.36
C SER A 22 7.08 -23.74 -21.72
N GLY A 23 6.45 -24.37 -20.71
CA GLY A 23 5.22 -25.14 -20.87
C GLY A 23 4.44 -25.33 -19.56
N PRO A 24 3.18 -25.78 -19.65
CA PRO A 24 2.27 -25.87 -18.50
C PRO A 24 2.64 -26.93 -17.46
N LEU A 25 3.59 -27.82 -17.78
CA LEU A 25 4.13 -28.87 -16.92
C LEU A 25 5.61 -28.66 -16.60
N ASP A 26 6.13 -27.45 -16.83
CA ASP A 26 7.46 -27.10 -16.40
C ASP A 26 7.45 -26.71 -14.92
N PHE A 27 8.32 -27.37 -14.15
CA PHE A 27 8.52 -27.12 -12.72
C PHE A 27 9.99 -26.81 -12.41
N THR A 28 10.84 -26.77 -13.44
CA THR A 28 12.26 -26.40 -13.33
C THR A 28 12.39 -24.96 -13.80
N LYS A 29 13.19 -24.16 -13.08
CA LYS A 29 13.39 -22.76 -13.43
C LYS A 29 14.71 -22.63 -14.17
N ASP A 30 14.65 -22.57 -15.50
CA ASP A 30 15.85 -22.39 -16.32
C ASP A 30 16.20 -20.90 -16.46
N GLU A 31 17.49 -20.60 -16.67
CA GLU A 31 18.01 -19.22 -16.69
C GLU A 31 17.38 -18.38 -17.82
N ASP A 32 17.12 -19.01 -18.97
CA ASP A 32 16.55 -18.40 -20.18
C ASP A 32 15.02 -18.24 -20.14
N GLU A 33 14.38 -18.58 -19.02
CA GLU A 33 12.94 -18.40 -18.78
C GLU A 33 12.61 -17.18 -17.91
N TRP A 34 13.63 -16.55 -17.33
CA TRP A 34 13.46 -15.33 -16.55
C TRP A 34 13.32 -14.11 -17.46
N ARG A 35 12.38 -13.23 -17.13
CA ARG A 35 12.12 -11.97 -17.83
C ARG A 35 11.98 -10.84 -16.82
N THR A 36 12.44 -9.65 -17.18
CA THR A 36 12.16 -8.43 -16.42
C THR A 36 10.92 -7.78 -17.01
N ILE A 37 9.81 -7.81 -16.29
CA ILE A 37 8.52 -7.29 -16.76
C ILE A 37 8.19 -5.98 -16.06
N LEU A 38 7.69 -5.01 -16.82
CA LEU A 38 7.22 -3.72 -16.36
C LEU A 38 5.71 -3.60 -16.58
N VAL A 39 4.97 -3.23 -15.54
CA VAL A 39 3.53 -2.93 -15.57
C VAL A 39 3.32 -1.47 -15.19
N CYS A 40 2.55 -0.75 -16.01
CA CYS A 40 2.22 0.66 -15.84
C CYS A 40 0.72 0.89 -15.89
N GLY A 41 0.25 1.90 -15.16
CA GLY A 41 -1.08 2.49 -15.35
C GLY A 41 -0.98 3.91 -15.93
N GLU A 42 -2.10 4.42 -16.41
CA GLU A 42 -2.24 5.80 -16.89
C GLU A 42 -2.55 6.82 -15.78
N ARG A 43 -2.77 6.39 -14.53
CA ARG A 43 -3.17 7.26 -13.42
C ARG A 43 -4.42 8.08 -13.79
N GLY A 44 -4.38 9.41 -13.64
CA GLY A 44 -5.49 10.31 -14.03
C GLY A 44 -5.63 10.49 -15.54
N GLY A 45 -4.76 9.89 -16.35
CA GLY A 45 -4.81 9.96 -17.81
C GLY A 45 -5.84 8.99 -18.40
N GLY A 46 -6.19 7.93 -17.67
CA GLY A 46 -7.15 6.94 -18.14
C GLY A 46 -7.24 5.69 -17.27
N ASN A 47 -7.99 4.71 -17.79
CA ASN A 47 -8.38 3.50 -17.08
C ASN A 47 -7.77 2.24 -17.71
N TYR A 48 -6.52 2.34 -18.18
CA TYR A 48 -5.78 1.20 -18.71
C TYR A 48 -4.53 0.90 -17.88
N TYR A 49 -4.22 -0.39 -17.78
CA TYR A 49 -2.87 -0.87 -17.46
C TYR A 49 -2.26 -1.48 -18.71
N PHE A 50 -0.95 -1.36 -18.86
CA PHE A 50 -0.20 -2.03 -19.92
C PHE A 50 1.08 -2.65 -19.37
N SER A 51 1.61 -3.63 -20.09
CA SER A 51 2.82 -4.35 -19.73
C SER A 51 3.80 -4.45 -20.88
N LEU A 52 5.09 -4.36 -20.53
CA LEU A 52 6.23 -4.50 -21.42
C LEU A 52 7.21 -5.52 -20.83
N ASP A 53 7.76 -6.37 -21.69
CA ASP A 53 8.98 -7.11 -21.41
C ASP A 53 10.17 -6.18 -21.66
N ILE A 54 10.89 -5.85 -20.59
CA ILE A 54 12.04 -4.96 -20.59
C ILE A 54 13.34 -5.70 -20.28
N THR A 55 13.37 -7.03 -20.47
CA THR A 55 14.58 -7.86 -20.30
C THR A 55 15.72 -7.32 -21.16
N ASP A 56 15.42 -6.90 -22.40
CA ASP A 56 16.31 -6.06 -23.21
C ASP A 56 15.85 -4.59 -23.17
N THR A 57 16.54 -3.79 -22.37
CA THR A 57 16.26 -2.35 -22.23
C THR A 57 16.44 -1.54 -23.52
N HIS A 58 17.16 -2.05 -24.52
CA HIS A 58 17.33 -1.39 -25.82
C HIS A 58 16.17 -1.72 -26.78
N ASN A 59 15.45 -2.81 -26.53
CA ASN A 59 14.36 -3.28 -27.37
C ASN A 59 13.19 -3.83 -26.53
N PRO A 60 12.52 -2.96 -25.75
CA PRO A 60 11.37 -3.37 -24.95
C PRO A 60 10.24 -3.89 -25.85
N SER A 61 9.62 -5.00 -25.45
CA SER A 61 8.56 -5.67 -26.22
C SER A 61 7.21 -5.50 -25.55
N TYR A 62 6.20 -5.10 -26.32
CA TYR A 62 4.82 -5.04 -25.83
C TYR A 62 4.30 -6.43 -25.46
N MET A 63 3.62 -6.54 -24.32
CA MET A 63 2.95 -7.77 -23.91
C MET A 63 1.43 -7.67 -24.03
N TRP A 64 0.83 -6.75 -23.29
CA TRP A 64 -0.62 -6.61 -23.20
C TRP A 64 -1.05 -5.23 -22.72
N GLU A 65 -2.34 -4.97 -22.89
CA GLU A 65 -3.09 -3.84 -22.34
C GLU A 65 -4.39 -4.38 -21.75
N PHE A 66 -4.83 -3.83 -20.63
CA PHE A 66 -6.00 -4.28 -19.88
C PHE A 66 -6.88 -3.11 -19.46
N THR A 67 -8.20 -3.28 -19.68
CA THR A 67 -9.25 -2.46 -19.07
C THR A 67 -10.47 -3.32 -18.75
N ASP A 68 -11.34 -2.81 -17.88
CA ASP A 68 -12.58 -3.46 -17.46
C ASP A 68 -13.65 -2.41 -17.18
N THR A 69 -14.92 -2.81 -17.16
CA THR A 69 -16.05 -1.88 -16.90
C THR A 69 -15.97 -1.24 -15.52
N GLU A 70 -15.46 -1.97 -14.52
CA GLU A 70 -15.26 -1.47 -13.16
C GLU A 70 -13.93 -0.73 -12.98
N LEU A 71 -13.07 -0.64 -14.00
CA LEU A 71 -11.78 0.03 -13.87
C LEU A 71 -11.92 1.55 -14.02
N GLY A 72 -11.58 2.28 -12.96
CA GLY A 72 -11.47 3.73 -12.90
C GLY A 72 -10.07 4.22 -13.29
N GLU A 73 -9.74 5.44 -12.91
CA GLU A 73 -8.40 5.99 -13.10
C GLU A 73 -7.37 5.13 -12.35
N THR A 74 -6.26 4.78 -12.98
CA THR A 74 -5.32 3.75 -12.47
C THR A 74 -4.34 4.29 -11.42
N TRP A 75 -4.89 4.82 -10.33
CA TRP A 75 -4.17 5.35 -9.17
C TRP A 75 -3.54 4.25 -8.30
N SER A 76 -4.16 3.07 -8.30
CA SER A 76 -3.64 1.90 -7.61
C SER A 76 -2.38 1.41 -8.33
N LYS A 77 -1.21 1.51 -7.69
CA LYS A 77 0.01 0.98 -8.29
C LYS A 77 -0.04 -0.54 -8.31
N ALA A 78 0.09 -1.12 -9.50
CA ALA A 78 0.18 -2.56 -9.67
C ALA A 78 1.34 -3.19 -8.88
N ARG A 79 1.10 -4.38 -8.31
CA ARG A 79 2.10 -5.21 -7.64
C ARG A 79 2.31 -6.48 -8.43
N ILE A 80 3.56 -6.74 -8.82
CA ILE A 80 3.94 -8.01 -9.45
C ILE A 80 4.30 -8.98 -8.34
N SER A 81 3.70 -10.15 -8.34
CA SER A 81 3.85 -11.14 -7.28
C SER A 81 3.64 -12.56 -7.80
N LYS A 82 3.92 -13.53 -6.94
CA LYS A 82 3.82 -14.95 -7.27
C LYS A 82 2.72 -15.60 -6.43
N ILE A 83 1.85 -16.36 -7.08
CA ILE A 83 0.79 -17.14 -6.46
C ILE A 83 0.99 -18.62 -6.77
N ARG A 84 0.31 -19.47 -6.01
CA ARG A 84 0.25 -20.90 -6.27
C ARG A 84 -1.15 -21.24 -6.73
N ILE A 85 -1.29 -21.80 -7.93
CA ILE A 85 -2.62 -22.17 -8.45
C ILE A 85 -2.65 -23.56 -9.06
N LYS A 86 -3.83 -24.15 -9.08
CA LYS A 86 -4.14 -25.44 -9.67
C LYS A 86 -5.27 -25.30 -10.69
N GLU A 87 -4.90 -25.07 -11.94
CA GLU A 87 -5.85 -25.05 -13.06
C GLU A 87 -6.21 -26.49 -13.48
N THR A 88 -5.20 -27.32 -13.73
CA THR A 88 -5.34 -28.76 -14.01
C THR A 88 -4.13 -29.50 -13.45
N GLY A 89 -4.33 -30.71 -12.89
CA GLY A 89 -3.21 -31.53 -12.39
C GLY A 89 -2.60 -31.01 -11.07
N ALA A 90 -1.28 -30.80 -11.05
CA ALA A 90 -0.56 -30.33 -9.87
C ALA A 90 -0.64 -28.79 -9.74
N ALA A 91 -0.55 -28.29 -8.50
CA ALA A 91 -0.43 -26.85 -8.27
C ALA A 91 0.93 -26.36 -8.75
N ARG A 92 0.98 -25.19 -9.39
CA ARG A 92 2.19 -24.57 -9.95
C ARG A 92 2.31 -23.10 -9.58
N ASP A 93 3.53 -22.57 -9.66
CA ASP A 93 3.80 -21.15 -9.53
C ASP A 93 3.17 -20.41 -10.72
N LYS A 94 2.54 -19.27 -10.45
CA LYS A 94 2.11 -18.34 -11.49
C LYS A 94 2.45 -16.92 -11.06
N TRP A 95 3.04 -16.17 -11.97
CA TRP A 95 3.31 -14.76 -11.75
C TRP A 95 2.10 -13.95 -12.17
N VAL A 96 1.76 -12.97 -11.35
CA VAL A 96 0.55 -12.17 -11.50
C VAL A 96 0.82 -10.71 -11.23
N THR A 97 -0.06 -9.88 -11.77
CA THR A 97 -0.18 -8.48 -11.38
C THR A 97 -1.44 -8.29 -10.54
N VAL A 98 -1.30 -7.59 -9.41
CA VAL A 98 -2.37 -7.32 -8.44
C VAL A 98 -2.58 -5.82 -8.33
N PHE A 99 -3.82 -5.35 -8.48
CA PHE A 99 -4.15 -3.93 -8.34
C PHE A 99 -5.62 -3.74 -7.93
N GLY A 100 -5.90 -2.61 -7.29
CA GLY A 100 -7.27 -2.14 -7.07
C GLY A 100 -7.83 -1.49 -8.33
N GLY A 101 -9.16 -1.40 -8.40
CA GLY A 101 -9.90 -0.84 -9.52
C GLY A 101 -9.63 0.64 -9.78
N GLY A 102 -8.88 1.31 -8.91
CA GLY A 102 -8.44 2.68 -9.12
C GLY A 102 -9.39 3.70 -8.52
N TYR A 103 -9.20 4.96 -8.91
CA TYR A 103 -9.94 6.11 -8.39
C TYR A 103 -11.18 6.42 -9.23
N SER A 104 -12.26 6.78 -8.56
CA SER A 104 -13.46 7.37 -9.15
C SER A 104 -14.03 8.35 -8.14
N SER A 105 -14.02 9.64 -8.46
CA SER A 105 -14.56 10.69 -7.55
C SER A 105 -16.01 10.44 -7.11
N THR A 106 -16.81 9.82 -7.99
CA THR A 106 -18.21 9.44 -7.73
C THR A 106 -18.40 8.03 -7.15
N ASN A 107 -17.34 7.23 -7.02
CA ASN A 107 -17.42 5.78 -6.75
C ASN A 107 -18.31 4.99 -7.73
N GLU A 108 -18.55 5.51 -8.94
CA GLU A 108 -19.27 4.77 -9.98
C GLU A 108 -18.42 3.63 -10.54
N LYS A 109 -17.09 3.83 -10.59
CA LYS A 109 -16.08 2.83 -10.96
C LYS A 109 -15.07 2.62 -9.82
N GLY A 110 -14.08 1.77 -10.08
CA GLY A 110 -12.93 1.47 -9.22
C GLY A 110 -13.21 0.47 -8.11
N LYS A 111 -14.36 -0.22 -8.17
CA LYS A 111 -14.92 -1.05 -7.11
C LYS A 111 -14.58 -2.53 -7.28
N ALA A 112 -13.31 -2.83 -7.53
CA ALA A 112 -12.86 -4.21 -7.65
C ALA A 112 -11.40 -4.36 -7.22
N LEU A 113 -11.02 -5.57 -6.81
CA LEU A 113 -9.63 -6.04 -6.84
C LEU A 113 -9.44 -6.91 -8.08
N TYR A 114 -8.31 -6.76 -8.76
CA TYR A 114 -7.92 -7.60 -9.90
C TYR A 114 -6.61 -8.34 -9.59
N ILE A 115 -6.57 -9.60 -9.98
CA ILE A 115 -5.37 -10.43 -10.08
C ILE A 115 -5.35 -11.01 -11.50
N LEU A 116 -4.41 -10.55 -12.31
CA LEU A 116 -4.27 -10.96 -13.70
C LEU A 116 -3.00 -11.79 -13.90
N ASP A 117 -3.04 -12.70 -14.86
CA ASP A 117 -1.83 -13.35 -15.37
C ASP A 117 -0.83 -12.33 -15.92
N ILE A 118 0.45 -12.46 -15.56
CA ILE A 118 1.47 -11.49 -15.96
C ILE A 118 1.78 -11.53 -17.48
N VAL A 119 1.49 -12.64 -18.16
CA VAL A 119 1.88 -12.86 -19.56
C VAL A 119 0.79 -12.39 -20.52
N GLY A 120 -0.47 -12.73 -20.26
CA GLY A 120 -1.60 -12.46 -21.16
C GLY A 120 -2.65 -11.48 -20.63
N ALA A 121 -2.53 -11.02 -19.38
CA ALA A 121 -3.59 -10.27 -18.67
C ALA A 121 -4.91 -11.02 -18.52
N ASP A 122 -4.90 -12.35 -18.62
CA ASP A 122 -6.09 -13.17 -18.32
C ASP A 122 -6.50 -12.96 -16.85
N THR A 123 -7.77 -12.66 -16.62
CA THR A 123 -8.30 -12.47 -15.26
C THR A 123 -8.30 -13.80 -14.51
N ILE A 124 -7.41 -13.92 -13.52
CA ILE A 124 -7.35 -15.08 -12.62
C ILE A 124 -8.36 -14.91 -11.49
N PHE A 125 -8.48 -13.69 -10.98
CA PHE A 125 -9.44 -13.34 -9.94
C PHE A 125 -9.86 -11.87 -10.09
N LYS A 126 -11.16 -11.66 -10.04
CA LYS A 126 -11.80 -10.35 -9.89
C LYS A 126 -12.74 -10.47 -8.71
N TYR A 127 -12.69 -9.52 -7.79
CA TYR A 127 -13.61 -9.47 -6.65
C TYR A 127 -14.24 -8.09 -6.56
N ASP A 128 -15.55 -8.03 -6.73
CA ASP A 128 -16.30 -6.78 -6.84
C ASP A 128 -17.60 -6.80 -6.03
N ASN A 129 -18.49 -5.83 -6.27
CA ASN A 129 -19.74 -5.70 -5.53
C ASN A 129 -20.73 -6.86 -5.74
N THR A 130 -20.53 -7.68 -6.78
CA THR A 130 -21.34 -8.89 -7.01
C THR A 130 -20.92 -10.02 -6.08
N ASP A 131 -19.67 -10.05 -5.66
CA ASP A 131 -19.14 -10.99 -4.67
C ASP A 131 -19.42 -10.51 -3.23
N ASN A 132 -19.32 -9.21 -3.00
CA ASN A 132 -19.55 -8.61 -1.68
C ASN A 132 -20.15 -7.21 -1.76
N ALA A 133 -21.39 -7.08 -1.25
CA ALA A 133 -22.14 -5.83 -1.24
C ALA A 133 -21.49 -4.70 -0.42
N ASP A 134 -20.50 -4.98 0.44
CA ASP A 134 -19.77 -3.94 1.17
C ASP A 134 -18.79 -3.15 0.26
N ILE A 135 -18.52 -3.65 -0.96
CA ILE A 135 -17.71 -2.93 -1.96
C ILE A 135 -18.57 -1.83 -2.62
N GLN A 136 -18.63 -0.69 -1.95
CA GLN A 136 -19.35 0.50 -2.40
C GLN A 136 -18.41 1.63 -2.85
N TYR A 137 -17.12 1.51 -2.55
CA TYR A 137 -16.13 2.58 -2.75
C TYR A 137 -14.99 2.11 -3.65
N SER A 138 -14.43 3.06 -4.38
CA SER A 138 -13.31 2.82 -5.28
C SER A 138 -12.02 2.52 -4.50
N PHE A 139 -11.12 1.73 -5.10
CA PHE A 139 -9.83 1.30 -4.54
C PHE A 139 -8.64 2.05 -5.18
N PRO A 140 -8.38 3.32 -4.84
CA PRO A 140 -7.21 4.04 -5.33
C PRO A 140 -5.91 3.61 -4.64
N SER A 141 -6.00 3.01 -3.44
CA SER A 141 -4.84 2.51 -2.71
C SER A 141 -4.12 1.42 -3.51
N SER A 142 -2.81 1.36 -3.37
CA SER A 142 -2.03 0.26 -3.93
C SER A 142 -2.12 -0.95 -3.00
N PRO A 143 -2.28 -2.18 -3.51
CA PRO A 143 -2.30 -3.36 -2.65
C PRO A 143 -0.95 -3.57 -1.96
N ASN A 144 -1.01 -4.09 -0.74
CA ASN A 144 0.12 -4.71 -0.05
C ASN A 144 -0.13 -6.21 0.04
N VAL A 145 0.79 -7.00 -0.50
CA VAL A 145 0.70 -8.46 -0.56
C VAL A 145 1.56 -9.06 0.56
N LEU A 146 1.07 -10.12 1.19
CA LEU A 146 1.71 -10.77 2.31
C LEU A 146 1.77 -12.29 2.08
N ASP A 147 2.96 -12.83 2.28
CA ASP A 147 3.24 -14.27 2.44
C ASP A 147 3.18 -14.57 3.95
N MET A 148 2.28 -15.47 4.34
CA MET A 148 2.07 -15.86 5.73
C MET A 148 2.97 -17.07 6.06
N PRO A 149 3.32 -17.30 7.34
CA PRO A 149 3.96 -18.55 7.74
C PRO A 149 3.20 -19.75 7.16
N PRO A 150 3.90 -20.65 6.43
CA PRO A 150 5.33 -20.98 6.57
C PRO A 150 6.33 -20.16 5.73
N LEU A 151 5.92 -19.08 5.06
CA LEU A 151 6.78 -18.23 4.19
C LEU A 151 7.30 -18.99 2.97
N ASP A 152 6.36 -19.52 2.17
CA ASP A 152 6.66 -20.34 0.99
C ASP A 152 6.81 -19.53 -0.30
N ASN A 153 6.93 -18.20 -0.17
CA ASN A 153 7.11 -17.23 -1.25
C ASN A 153 5.90 -17.13 -2.19
N PHE A 154 4.70 -17.45 -1.71
CA PHE A 154 3.45 -17.16 -2.41
C PHE A 154 2.64 -16.12 -1.65
N VAL A 155 1.86 -15.33 -2.38
CA VAL A 155 0.94 -14.40 -1.75
C VAL A 155 -0.21 -15.19 -1.13
N ASP A 156 -0.42 -14.97 0.17
CA ASP A 156 -1.54 -15.54 0.91
C ASP A 156 -2.62 -14.52 1.20
N ARG A 157 -2.22 -13.26 1.42
CA ARG A 157 -3.14 -12.16 1.76
C ARG A 157 -2.82 -10.90 0.98
N VAL A 158 -3.86 -10.16 0.63
CA VAL A 158 -3.76 -8.84 0.02
C VAL A 158 -4.53 -7.84 0.88
N TYR A 159 -3.89 -6.73 1.27
CA TYR A 159 -4.51 -5.63 1.99
C TYR A 159 -4.58 -4.39 1.12
N ILE A 160 -5.74 -3.73 1.10
CA ILE A 160 -5.97 -2.54 0.28
C ILE A 160 -7.05 -1.65 0.91
N GLY A 161 -6.82 -0.34 0.90
CA GLY A 161 -7.79 0.64 1.39
C GLY A 161 -8.69 1.17 0.27
N ASP A 162 -9.91 1.56 0.62
CA ASP A 162 -10.86 2.19 -0.29
C ASP A 162 -11.14 3.66 0.07
N MET A 163 -11.90 4.36 -0.78
CA MET A 163 -12.30 5.74 -0.53
C MET A 163 -13.34 5.92 0.59
N GLY A 164 -13.99 4.84 1.02
CA GLY A 164 -14.91 4.84 2.15
C GLY A 164 -14.20 4.82 3.50
N GLY A 165 -12.87 4.64 3.51
CA GLY A 165 -12.11 4.42 4.73
C GLY A 165 -12.22 3.00 5.26
N GLN A 166 -12.52 2.04 4.39
CA GLN A 166 -12.49 0.63 4.72
C GLN A 166 -11.12 0.05 4.36
N MET A 167 -10.57 -0.76 5.26
CA MET A 167 -9.41 -1.60 4.98
C MET A 167 -9.90 -3.01 4.66
N TRP A 168 -9.58 -3.46 3.46
CA TRP A 168 -9.95 -4.77 2.95
C TRP A 168 -8.81 -5.75 3.07
N ARG A 169 -9.17 -7.01 3.29
CA ARG A 169 -8.29 -8.16 3.18
C ARG A 169 -8.88 -9.15 2.19
N PHE A 170 -8.02 -9.69 1.34
CA PHE A 170 -8.34 -10.78 0.44
C PHE A 170 -7.45 -11.97 0.78
N ASP A 171 -8.05 -13.13 1.01
CA ASP A 171 -7.36 -14.38 1.28
C ASP A 171 -7.23 -15.16 -0.04
N VAL A 172 -5.99 -15.34 -0.51
CA VAL A 172 -5.64 -15.87 -1.84
C VAL A 172 -4.64 -17.03 -1.79
N SER A 173 -4.49 -17.66 -0.62
CA SER A 173 -3.52 -18.74 -0.38
C SER A 173 -3.92 -20.10 -0.98
N ASP A 174 -5.21 -20.35 -1.19
CA ASP A 174 -5.66 -21.64 -1.72
C ASP A 174 -5.24 -21.80 -3.19
N SER A 175 -4.72 -22.97 -3.57
CA SER A 175 -4.42 -23.24 -4.98
C SER A 175 -5.65 -23.23 -5.90
N ASN A 176 -6.85 -23.37 -5.35
CA ASN A 176 -8.12 -23.22 -6.05
C ASN A 176 -8.63 -21.79 -5.90
N THR A 177 -8.61 -21.03 -6.99
CA THR A 177 -9.01 -19.62 -7.01
C THR A 177 -10.49 -19.39 -6.64
N SER A 178 -11.36 -20.39 -6.81
CA SER A 178 -12.76 -20.32 -6.38
C SER A 178 -12.94 -20.32 -4.85
N SER A 179 -11.89 -20.67 -4.09
CA SER A 179 -11.89 -20.63 -2.63
C SER A 179 -11.38 -19.31 -2.06
N TRP A 180 -10.94 -18.38 -2.92
CA TRP A 180 -10.48 -17.07 -2.52
C TRP A 180 -11.64 -16.20 -2.07
N THR A 181 -11.39 -15.34 -1.08
CA THR A 181 -12.44 -14.50 -0.47
C THR A 181 -11.92 -13.10 -0.16
N GLY A 182 -12.83 -12.14 -0.04
CA GLY A 182 -12.54 -10.76 0.37
C GLY A 182 -13.45 -10.31 1.50
N ARG A 183 -12.94 -9.50 2.41
CA ARG A 183 -13.74 -8.88 3.49
C ARG A 183 -13.14 -7.60 4.03
N VAL A 184 -13.98 -6.79 4.65
CA VAL A 184 -13.58 -5.62 5.42
C VAL A 184 -13.01 -6.07 6.77
N ILE A 185 -11.77 -5.71 7.07
CA ILE A 185 -11.18 -5.89 8.40
C ILE A 185 -11.36 -4.67 9.30
N PHE A 186 -11.54 -3.48 8.71
CA PHE A 186 -11.78 -2.26 9.45
C PHE A 186 -12.62 -1.26 8.65
N SER A 187 -13.52 -0.54 9.32
CA SER A 187 -14.22 0.62 8.74
C SER A 187 -14.01 1.87 9.61
N ALA A 188 -13.46 2.91 9.00
CA ALA A 188 -13.37 4.23 9.61
C ALA A 188 -14.78 4.85 9.81
N PRO A 189 -14.93 5.85 10.70
CA PRO A 189 -16.21 6.54 10.88
C PRO A 189 -16.67 7.23 9.58
N THR A 190 -17.97 7.17 9.30
CA THR A 190 -18.61 7.85 8.16
C THR A 190 -19.01 9.30 8.43
N ALA A 191 -18.88 9.78 9.68
CA ALA A 191 -19.19 11.16 10.05
C ALA A 191 -18.01 12.12 9.81
N GLY A 192 -18.26 13.21 9.07
CA GLY A 192 -17.23 14.07 8.47
C GLY A 192 -16.95 13.66 7.03
N THR A 193 -16.45 14.56 6.17
CA THR A 193 -15.93 14.21 4.83
C THR A 193 -15.14 12.91 4.97
N GLY A 194 -15.46 11.90 4.15
CA GLY A 194 -15.01 10.51 4.35
C GLY A 194 -13.54 10.40 4.70
N ASN A 195 -13.13 9.27 5.28
CA ASN A 195 -11.73 9.02 5.64
C ASN A 195 -11.06 8.17 4.54
N PRO A 196 -10.89 8.65 3.29
CA PRO A 196 -10.41 7.81 2.20
C PRO A 196 -8.98 7.34 2.46
N ILE A 197 -8.66 6.16 1.97
CA ILE A 197 -7.34 5.55 2.08
C ILE A 197 -6.74 5.50 0.67
N PHE A 198 -5.83 6.42 0.37
CA PHE A 198 -5.16 6.51 -0.95
C PHE A 198 -3.80 5.79 -1.00
N TYR A 199 -3.18 5.57 0.15
CA TYR A 199 -1.83 5.01 0.21
C TYR A 199 -1.86 3.56 0.68
N PRO A 200 -0.90 2.73 0.24
CA PRO A 200 -0.83 1.33 0.64
C PRO A 200 -0.68 1.22 2.17
N PRO A 201 -1.34 0.24 2.81
CA PRO A 201 -1.08 -0.06 4.21
C PRO A 201 0.35 -0.58 4.39
N ALA A 202 0.93 -0.36 5.55
CA ALA A 202 2.13 -1.06 6.00
C ALA A 202 1.75 -2.22 6.93
N LEU A 203 2.48 -3.32 6.85
CA LEU A 203 2.20 -4.55 7.60
C LEU A 203 3.40 -4.90 8.48
N SER A 204 3.14 -5.39 9.69
CA SER A 204 4.19 -5.91 10.57
C SER A 204 3.63 -6.89 11.58
N PHE A 205 4.44 -7.84 12.02
CA PHE A 205 4.11 -8.71 13.15
C PHE A 205 4.73 -8.14 14.42
N ASP A 206 4.02 -8.24 15.54
CA ASP A 206 4.62 -8.02 16.85
C ASP A 206 5.30 -9.28 17.40
N GLU A 207 5.81 -9.20 18.63
CA GLU A 207 6.50 -10.32 19.30
C GLU A 207 5.55 -11.49 19.65
N ASP A 208 4.24 -11.26 19.64
CA ASP A 208 3.19 -12.24 19.92
C ASP A 208 2.53 -12.79 18.63
N ASP A 209 3.17 -12.57 17.47
CA ASP A 209 2.69 -12.94 16.12
C ASP A 209 1.35 -12.29 15.71
N ASN A 210 0.95 -11.18 16.35
CA ASN A 210 -0.20 -10.42 15.87
C ASN A 210 0.16 -9.63 14.62
N LEU A 211 -0.66 -9.76 13.57
CA LEU A 211 -0.49 -8.99 12.33
C LEU A 211 -1.10 -7.60 12.47
N TRP A 212 -0.24 -6.60 12.53
CA TRP A 212 -0.60 -5.18 12.52
C TRP A 212 -0.70 -4.64 11.09
N VAL A 213 -1.78 -3.89 10.85
CA VAL A 213 -2.09 -3.19 9.59
C VAL A 213 -2.14 -1.70 9.88
N PHE A 214 -1.16 -0.96 9.35
CA PHE A 214 -1.01 0.49 9.56
C PHE A 214 -1.42 1.26 8.32
N PHE A 215 -2.27 2.27 8.49
CA PHE A 215 -2.73 3.09 7.39
C PHE A 215 -3.22 4.45 7.89
N GLY A 216 -3.03 5.45 7.05
CA GLY A 216 -3.54 6.79 7.28
C GLY A 216 -4.67 7.14 6.33
N THR A 217 -5.53 8.05 6.77
CA THR A 217 -6.64 8.57 5.96
C THR A 217 -6.31 9.98 5.48
N GLY A 218 -6.81 10.33 4.30
CA GLY A 218 -6.54 11.61 3.66
C GLY A 218 -6.89 11.59 2.19
N ASP A 219 -7.55 12.64 1.72
CA ASP A 219 -7.89 12.79 0.30
C ASP A 219 -6.69 13.35 -0.47
N ARG A 220 -6.10 12.51 -1.31
CA ARG A 220 -4.96 12.90 -2.14
C ARG A 220 -5.33 13.93 -3.21
N GLU A 221 -6.56 13.90 -3.71
CA GLU A 221 -7.04 14.83 -4.73
C GLU A 221 -7.44 16.17 -4.16
N ASN A 222 -7.73 16.21 -2.86
CA ASN A 222 -8.01 17.43 -2.13
C ASN A 222 -7.07 17.61 -0.94
N PRO A 223 -5.75 17.82 -1.18
CA PRO A 223 -4.75 17.97 -0.11
C PRO A 223 -4.91 19.28 0.69
N ARG A 224 -5.85 20.16 0.28
CA ARG A 224 -6.21 21.41 0.96
C ARG A 224 -7.52 21.31 1.77
N GLU A 225 -8.10 20.11 1.90
CA GLU A 225 -9.37 19.92 2.61
C GLU A 225 -9.26 20.28 4.10
N ALA A 226 -9.67 21.51 4.44
CA ALA A 226 -9.51 22.10 5.77
C ALA A 226 -10.56 21.65 6.80
N SER A 227 -11.61 20.91 6.39
CA SER A 227 -12.69 20.46 7.27
C SER A 227 -12.62 18.98 7.66
N SER A 228 -11.73 18.22 7.02
CA SER A 228 -11.52 16.81 7.30
C SER A 228 -11.01 16.57 8.72
N HIS A 229 -11.37 15.42 9.28
CA HIS A 229 -10.90 14.97 10.60
C HIS A 229 -10.19 13.64 10.43
N ASN A 230 -9.06 13.59 9.70
CA ASN A 230 -8.42 12.32 9.39
C ASN A 230 -7.81 11.65 10.62
N ARG A 231 -7.49 10.37 10.45
CA ARG A 231 -6.87 9.53 11.47
C ARG A 231 -5.69 8.78 10.88
N PHE A 232 -4.81 8.35 11.78
CA PHE A 232 -3.88 7.26 11.51
C PHE A 232 -4.27 6.07 12.37
N TYR A 233 -4.27 4.88 11.77
CA TYR A 233 -4.70 3.64 12.41
C TYR A 233 -3.57 2.62 12.46
N GLY A 234 -3.47 1.91 13.58
CA GLY A 234 -2.79 0.62 13.67
C GLY A 234 -3.81 -0.43 14.11
N VAL A 235 -4.21 -1.32 13.22
CA VAL A 235 -5.26 -2.33 13.45
C VAL A 235 -4.65 -3.71 13.52
N ILE A 236 -5.03 -4.51 14.51
CA ILE A 236 -4.64 -5.92 14.57
C ILE A 236 -5.67 -6.75 13.82
N ASP A 237 -5.24 -7.47 12.77
CA ASP A 237 -6.12 -8.38 12.03
C ASP A 237 -6.30 -9.71 12.77
N GLY A 238 -7.24 -9.70 13.74
CA GLY A 238 -7.70 -10.88 14.47
C GLY A 238 -8.80 -11.68 13.77
N GLY A 239 -9.12 -11.33 12.52
CA GLY A 239 -10.10 -12.05 11.71
C GLY A 239 -11.54 -11.56 11.77
N THR A 240 -11.83 -10.55 12.59
CA THR A 240 -13.15 -9.89 12.67
C THR A 240 -13.13 -8.51 12.02
N SER A 241 -14.30 -8.01 11.62
CA SER A 241 -14.42 -6.64 11.11
C SER A 241 -14.52 -5.65 12.27
N LEU A 242 -13.58 -4.72 12.34
CA LEU A 242 -13.43 -3.74 13.41
C LEU A 242 -13.94 -2.35 13.00
N LYS A 243 -14.29 -1.53 13.98
CA LYS A 243 -14.62 -0.11 13.83
C LYS A 243 -13.74 0.72 14.77
N GLU A 244 -13.69 2.03 14.57
CA GLU A 244 -12.93 2.95 15.46
C GLU A 244 -13.29 2.77 16.94
N ALA A 245 -14.56 2.45 17.26
CA ALA A 245 -15.00 2.17 18.64
C ALA A 245 -14.39 0.91 19.27
N ASN A 246 -13.78 0.03 18.49
CA ASN A 246 -13.08 -1.16 18.97
C ASN A 246 -11.59 -0.90 19.25
N LEU A 247 -11.08 0.29 18.90
CA LEU A 247 -9.68 0.67 19.00
C LEU A 247 -9.43 1.67 20.15
N GLU A 248 -8.23 1.67 20.69
CA GLU A 248 -7.80 2.65 21.69
C GLU A 248 -7.47 4.00 21.02
N ASN A 249 -7.94 5.11 21.59
CA ASN A 249 -7.53 6.44 21.14
C ASN A 249 -6.22 6.85 21.82
N ILE A 250 -5.11 6.84 21.08
CA ILE A 250 -3.79 7.16 21.62
C ILE A 250 -3.34 8.59 21.29
N THR A 251 -4.23 9.48 20.84
CA THR A 251 -3.87 10.87 20.47
C THR A 251 -3.15 11.64 21.59
N ALA A 252 -3.40 11.28 22.86
CA ALA A 252 -2.75 11.85 24.04
C ALA A 252 -1.80 10.87 24.76
N GLY A 253 -1.38 9.80 24.07
CA GLY A 253 -0.65 8.65 24.63
C GLY A 253 -1.55 7.42 24.80
N GLY A 254 -0.96 6.23 24.67
CA GLY A 254 -1.66 4.96 24.82
C GLY A 254 -1.41 4.24 26.15
N SER A 255 -2.35 3.37 26.51
CA SER A 255 -2.23 2.46 27.66
C SER A 255 -2.30 1.01 27.19
N PRO A 256 -1.16 0.38 26.84
CA PRO A 256 -1.12 -1.02 26.40
C PRO A 256 -1.53 -2.00 27.51
N PRO A 257 -1.92 -3.25 27.18
CA PRO A 257 -1.89 -3.86 25.84
C PRO A 257 -3.06 -3.43 24.95
N PHE A 258 -2.83 -3.38 23.63
CA PHE A 258 -3.87 -3.10 22.64
C PHE A 258 -4.44 -4.40 22.07
N THR A 259 -5.70 -4.72 22.38
CA THR A 259 -6.32 -5.98 21.90
C THR A 259 -6.65 -5.97 20.41
N ASN A 260 -7.16 -4.86 19.89
CA ASN A 260 -7.56 -4.72 18.48
C ASN A 260 -6.73 -3.67 17.73
N GLY A 261 -5.81 -3.00 18.44
CA GLY A 261 -5.04 -1.86 17.93
C GLY A 261 -5.51 -0.50 18.46
N TRP A 262 -5.11 0.56 17.77
CA TRP A 262 -5.25 1.95 18.20
C TRP A 262 -5.41 2.92 17.02
N TYR A 263 -5.75 4.16 17.34
CA TYR A 263 -5.76 5.26 16.38
C TYR A 263 -5.26 6.57 16.98
N ILE A 264 -4.73 7.43 16.12
CA ILE A 264 -4.37 8.83 16.39
C ILE A 264 -5.33 9.72 15.59
N ARG A 265 -6.01 10.64 16.26
CA ARG A 265 -6.76 11.71 15.58
C ARG A 265 -5.78 12.79 15.14
N LEU A 266 -5.85 13.17 13.88
CA LEU A 266 -5.06 14.27 13.35
C LEU A 266 -5.77 15.60 13.60
N ASP A 267 -5.02 16.69 13.50
CA ASP A 267 -5.61 18.02 13.58
C ASP A 267 -6.64 18.21 12.45
N LYS A 268 -7.59 19.12 12.65
CA LYS A 268 -8.58 19.43 11.62
C LYS A 268 -7.88 19.89 10.32
N GLY A 269 -8.19 19.25 9.21
CA GLY A 269 -7.56 19.49 7.90
C GLY A 269 -6.17 18.87 7.71
N GLU A 270 -5.64 18.18 8.72
CA GLU A 270 -4.41 17.40 8.59
C GLU A 270 -4.73 16.03 7.98
N SER A 271 -3.90 15.57 7.06
CA SER A 271 -4.12 14.35 6.28
C SER A 271 -2.83 13.54 6.13
N VAL A 272 -2.96 12.22 6.02
CA VAL A 272 -1.84 11.34 5.63
C VAL A 272 -1.83 11.23 4.11
N LEU A 273 -0.87 11.91 3.49
CA LEU A 273 -0.77 12.05 2.04
C LEU A 273 0.48 11.34 1.48
N ALA A 274 0.95 10.30 2.17
CA ALA A 274 2.06 9.47 1.76
C ALA A 274 1.93 8.05 2.33
N GLY A 275 2.76 7.12 1.84
CA GLY A 275 2.86 5.78 2.40
C GLY A 275 3.44 5.77 3.81
N THR A 276 3.27 4.63 4.47
CA THR A 276 3.77 4.36 5.83
C THR A 276 4.98 3.43 5.77
N ALA A 277 5.94 3.62 6.67
CA ALA A 277 7.06 2.70 6.85
C ALA A 277 7.07 2.13 8.29
N VAL A 278 7.47 0.87 8.45
CA VAL A 278 7.56 0.21 9.76
C VAL A 278 8.91 -0.46 9.89
N LEU A 279 9.59 -0.23 11.00
CA LEU A 279 10.86 -0.87 11.32
C LEU A 279 11.07 -0.92 12.83
N GLY A 280 11.49 -2.07 13.34
CA GLY A 280 11.97 -2.22 14.72
C GLY A 280 10.96 -1.78 15.79
N GLY A 281 9.69 -2.17 15.66
CA GLY A 281 8.66 -1.81 16.63
C GLY A 281 8.09 -0.40 16.46
N THR A 282 8.62 0.40 15.52
CA THR A 282 8.19 1.78 15.29
C THR A 282 7.55 1.92 13.91
N VAL A 283 6.38 2.57 13.86
CA VAL A 283 5.74 3.02 12.63
C VAL A 283 6.06 4.49 12.39
N TYR A 284 6.46 4.78 11.16
CA TYR A 284 6.84 6.09 10.65
C TYR A 284 5.85 6.52 9.59
N PHE A 285 5.18 7.65 9.80
CA PHE A 285 4.30 8.23 8.80
C PHE A 285 4.38 9.74 8.83
N THR A 286 4.05 10.35 7.70
CA THR A 286 4.05 11.80 7.55
C THR A 286 2.65 12.31 7.34
N THR A 287 2.36 13.46 7.90
CA THR A 287 1.12 14.19 7.69
C THR A 287 1.38 15.52 7.02
N TYR A 288 0.35 16.07 6.40
CA TYR A 288 0.34 17.40 5.86
C TYR A 288 -0.96 18.10 6.21
N GLN A 289 -0.86 19.33 6.69
CA GLN A 289 -1.99 20.22 6.92
C GLN A 289 -1.78 21.48 6.09
N ALA A 290 -2.64 21.73 5.12
CA ALA A 290 -2.59 22.99 4.36
C ALA A 290 -2.88 24.17 5.29
N MET A 291 -2.16 25.26 5.11
CA MET A 291 -2.46 26.54 5.73
C MET A 291 -3.15 27.44 4.71
N GLU A 292 -4.19 28.14 5.16
CA GLU A 292 -4.79 29.22 4.37
C GLU A 292 -3.74 30.31 4.13
N LEU A 293 -3.59 30.72 2.87
CA LEU A 293 -2.72 31.82 2.46
C LEU A 293 -3.54 32.86 1.70
N ASP A 294 -3.14 34.12 1.81
CA ASP A 294 -3.71 35.22 1.03
C ASP A 294 -3.38 35.09 -0.48
N ASP A 295 -2.34 34.33 -0.84
CA ASP A 295 -1.92 34.07 -2.22
C ASP A 295 -2.37 32.66 -2.67
N PRO A 296 -3.32 32.55 -3.63
CA PRO A 296 -3.81 31.26 -4.13
C PRO A 296 -2.74 30.41 -4.84
N CYS A 297 -1.64 31.04 -5.29
CA CYS A 297 -0.51 30.39 -5.95
C CYS A 297 0.56 29.89 -4.97
N ALA A 298 0.53 30.34 -3.72
CA ALA A 298 1.40 29.82 -2.68
C ALA A 298 0.74 28.57 -2.06
N ILE A 299 1.50 27.48 -1.97
CA ILE A 299 1.12 26.32 -1.15
C ILE A 299 2.05 26.34 0.04
N LYS A 300 1.49 26.57 1.22
CA LYS A 300 2.18 26.44 2.48
C LYS A 300 1.31 25.57 3.37
N GLY A 301 1.94 24.66 4.05
CA GLY A 301 1.32 23.83 5.05
C GLY A 301 2.27 23.57 6.19
N MET A 302 1.90 22.62 7.02
CA MET A 302 2.76 22.02 8.01
C MET A 302 2.91 20.53 7.67
N ALA A 303 4.14 20.10 7.41
CA ALA A 303 4.47 18.70 7.32
C ALA A 303 5.01 18.22 8.67
N LYS A 304 4.46 17.10 9.17
CA LYS A 304 4.93 16.48 10.40
C LYS A 304 5.35 15.04 10.14
N LEU A 305 6.36 14.57 10.87
CA LEU A 305 6.77 13.17 10.95
C LEU A 305 6.33 12.62 12.31
N PHE A 306 5.53 11.56 12.29
CA PHE A 306 5.17 10.78 13.47
C PHE A 306 6.06 9.55 13.55
N LYS A 307 6.57 9.27 14.75
CA LYS A 307 7.33 8.06 15.10
C LYS A 307 6.62 7.41 16.26
N VAL A 308 5.86 6.34 16.01
CA VAL A 308 5.00 5.69 17.00
C VAL A 308 5.54 4.29 17.32
N ASP A 309 5.84 4.02 18.58
CA ASP A 309 6.02 2.65 19.05
C ASP A 309 4.65 1.96 19.01
N PHE A 310 4.47 1.02 18.09
CA PHE A 310 3.12 0.54 17.78
C PHE A 310 2.57 -0.42 18.84
N THR A 311 3.41 -1.01 19.70
CA THR A 311 2.96 -1.88 20.81
C THR A 311 2.78 -1.11 22.10
N ARG A 312 3.53 -0.01 22.30
CA ARG A 312 3.42 0.84 23.51
C ARG A 312 2.47 2.03 23.34
N GLY A 313 2.23 2.47 22.10
CA GLY A 313 1.39 3.64 21.79
C GLY A 313 1.99 4.97 22.24
N THR A 314 3.29 4.99 22.53
CA THR A 314 4.06 6.22 22.74
C THR A 314 4.56 6.72 21.39
N PHE A 315 4.59 8.04 21.21
CA PHE A 315 5.07 8.61 19.96
C PHE A 315 5.72 9.97 20.14
N THR A 316 6.51 10.33 19.14
CA THR A 316 7.07 11.67 18.97
C THR A 316 6.60 12.24 17.63
N VAL A 317 6.53 13.58 17.55
CA VAL A 317 6.09 14.31 16.36
C VAL A 317 7.07 15.42 16.08
N ASP A 318 7.67 15.40 14.89
CA ASP A 318 8.60 16.42 14.44
C ASP A 318 7.99 17.24 13.30
N THR A 319 8.10 18.56 13.35
CA THR A 319 7.78 19.40 12.18
C THR A 319 8.94 19.34 11.21
N ILE A 320 8.70 18.80 10.01
CA ILE A 320 9.76 18.50 9.03
C ILE A 320 9.82 19.50 7.88
N GLY A 321 8.80 20.35 7.73
CA GLY A 321 8.80 21.44 6.74
C GLY A 321 7.41 21.97 6.43
N THR A 322 7.29 22.69 5.31
CA THR A 322 6.07 23.43 4.96
C THR A 322 5.39 23.00 3.67
N SER A 323 5.87 21.93 3.04
CA SER A 323 5.31 21.39 1.79
C SER A 323 5.02 19.90 1.90
N LEU A 324 4.33 19.33 0.90
CA LEU A 324 3.88 17.93 0.93
C LEU A 324 5.07 16.96 1.12
N PRO A 325 5.05 16.10 2.16
CA PRO A 325 6.09 15.11 2.39
C PRO A 325 5.87 13.82 1.59
N THR A 326 6.95 13.15 1.22
CA THR A 326 6.93 11.81 0.63
C THR A 326 6.90 10.72 1.70
N THR A 327 6.65 9.47 1.28
CA THR A 327 6.78 8.28 2.14
C THR A 327 8.16 8.23 2.80
N PRO A 328 8.26 8.06 4.15
CA PRO A 328 9.54 7.88 4.82
C PRO A 328 10.35 6.73 4.21
N GLN A 329 11.58 7.02 3.82
CA GLN A 329 12.55 6.01 3.38
C GLN A 329 13.47 5.67 4.56
N LEU A 330 13.47 4.41 4.96
CA LEU A 330 14.26 3.90 6.09
C LEU A 330 15.51 3.22 5.55
N ILE A 331 16.68 3.76 5.89
CA ILE A 331 17.99 3.26 5.44
C ILE A 331 18.75 2.77 6.67
N VAL A 332 19.03 1.46 6.75
CA VAL A 332 19.80 0.88 7.84
C VAL A 332 21.23 0.65 7.39
N SER A 333 22.20 1.26 8.07
CA SER A 333 23.62 1.05 7.81
C SER A 333 24.08 -0.33 8.31
N PRO A 334 25.18 -0.88 7.76
CA PRO A 334 25.80 -2.10 8.28
C PRO A 334 26.19 -2.01 9.77
N GLU A 335 26.46 -0.80 10.25
CA GLU A 335 26.82 -0.51 11.63
C GLU A 335 25.63 -0.51 12.60
N GLY A 336 24.39 -0.57 12.10
CA GLY A 336 23.16 -0.58 12.90
C GLY A 336 22.51 0.79 13.08
N THR A 337 22.95 1.79 12.34
CA THR A 337 22.39 3.14 12.37
C THR A 337 21.22 3.23 11.39
N LEU A 338 20.07 3.73 11.85
CA LEU A 338 18.91 4.03 11.02
C LEU A 338 18.96 5.49 10.57
N THR A 339 18.87 5.72 9.27
CA THR A 339 18.63 7.05 8.68
C THR A 339 17.23 7.08 8.06
N ILE A 340 16.44 8.07 8.47
CA ILE A 340 15.11 8.35 7.93
C ILE A 340 15.28 9.49 6.93
N MET A 341 14.83 9.28 5.69
CA MET A 341 14.87 10.29 4.63
C MET A 341 13.45 10.59 4.15
N ILE A 342 13.08 11.87 4.13
CA ILE A 342 11.77 12.34 3.65
C ILE A 342 12.02 13.53 2.73
N SER A 343 11.60 13.40 1.47
CA SER A 343 11.61 14.51 0.52
C SER A 343 10.35 15.33 0.67
N LEU A 344 10.47 16.64 0.50
CA LEU A 344 9.35 17.57 0.46
C LEU A 344 9.19 18.12 -0.96
N ALA A 345 7.96 18.49 -1.34
CA ALA A 345 7.66 18.98 -2.69
C ALA A 345 8.44 20.23 -3.12
N GLU A 346 8.95 21.03 -2.17
CA GLU A 346 9.82 22.19 -2.46
C GLU A 346 11.30 21.82 -2.72
N GLY A 347 11.63 20.52 -2.77
CA GLY A 347 12.97 20.01 -3.03
C GLY A 347 13.86 19.90 -1.77
N PHE A 348 13.34 20.26 -0.59
CA PHE A 348 14.02 20.02 0.68
C PHE A 348 13.96 18.53 1.05
N VAL A 349 15.02 18.04 1.68
CA VAL A 349 15.06 16.66 2.21
C VAL A 349 15.31 16.73 3.71
N TYR A 350 14.34 16.27 4.48
CA TYR A 350 14.50 16.01 5.90
C TYR A 350 15.27 14.70 6.08
N SER A 351 16.29 14.73 6.94
CA SER A 351 17.07 13.56 7.32
C SER A 351 17.27 13.55 8.82
N GLU A 352 17.03 12.40 9.43
CA GLU A 352 17.32 12.14 10.84
C GLU A 352 18.03 10.79 10.95
N THR A 353 19.08 10.75 11.78
CA THR A 353 19.86 9.55 12.02
C THR A 353 19.77 9.18 13.50
N THR A 354 19.44 7.92 13.77
CA THR A 354 19.34 7.38 15.13
C THR A 354 19.94 5.99 15.20
N GLU A 355 20.42 5.59 16.38
CA GLU A 355 20.91 4.24 16.62
C GLU A 355 19.71 3.30 16.83
N LEU A 356 19.72 2.15 16.16
CA LEU A 356 18.70 1.14 16.40
C LEU A 356 18.90 0.49 17.78
N PRO A 357 17.82 0.20 18.55
CA PRO A 357 17.93 -0.47 19.84
C PRO A 357 18.68 -1.81 19.74
N THR A 358 19.78 -1.99 20.50
CA THR A 358 20.45 -3.30 20.54
C THR A 358 19.54 -4.37 21.16
N PRO A 359 19.48 -5.61 20.63
CA PRO A 359 20.36 -6.16 19.61
C PRO A 359 19.65 -6.32 18.25
N PHE A 360 19.58 -5.27 17.43
CA PHE A 360 19.39 -5.51 16.00
C PHE A 360 20.63 -6.21 15.44
N LYS A 361 20.36 -7.31 14.73
CA LYS A 361 21.36 -8.19 14.12
C LYS A 361 22.17 -7.39 13.09
N ARG A 362 23.50 -7.48 13.13
CA ARG A 362 24.38 -6.88 12.12
C ARG A 362 24.07 -7.48 10.75
N THR A 363 23.71 -6.63 9.80
CA THR A 363 23.60 -7.01 8.39
C THR A 363 24.99 -7.37 7.87
N LYS A 364 25.34 -8.65 7.87
CA LYS A 364 26.60 -9.11 7.30
C LYS A 364 26.53 -9.19 5.76
N TYR A 365 25.31 -9.31 5.19
CA TYR A 365 24.99 -9.29 3.76
C TYR A 365 23.48 -9.09 3.51
N TRP A 366 23.08 -8.77 2.28
CA TRP A 366 21.77 -8.21 1.90
C TRP A 366 20.50 -9.07 2.14
N ARG A 367 20.57 -10.27 2.73
CA ARG A 367 19.39 -11.15 2.88
C ARG A 367 19.32 -12.11 4.07
N GLU A 368 20.21 -12.08 5.07
CA GLU A 368 20.16 -13.06 6.17
C GLU A 368 20.20 -12.42 7.58
N ILE A 369 19.25 -12.82 8.43
CA ILE A 369 19.05 -12.34 9.81
C ILE A 369 19.04 -13.57 10.74
N ARG A 370 20.12 -13.86 11.49
CA ARG A 370 20.18 -14.99 12.47
C ARG A 370 20.16 -14.53 13.93
N PRO A 371 19.41 -15.19 14.83
CA PRO A 371 19.51 -14.98 16.28
C PRO A 371 20.79 -15.59 16.86
N TYR A 372 21.24 -15.03 17.98
CA TYR A 372 22.21 -15.65 18.89
C TYR A 372 21.50 -16.53 19.90
#